data_AF-A0A2M7DNC9-F1
#
_entry.id   AF-A0A2M7DNC9-F1
#
_cell.length_a   1.000
_cell.length_b   1.000
_cell.length_c   1.000
_cell.angle_alpha   90.00
_cell.angle_beta   90.00
_cell.angle_gamma   90.00
#
_symmetry.space_group_name_H-M   'P 1'
#
loop_
_entity.id
_entity.type
_entity.pdbx_description
1 polymer ?
#
loop_
_entity_poly.entity_id
_entity_poly.type
_entity_poly.pdbx_seq_one_letter_code
_entity_poly.pdbx_strand_id
1 'polypeptide(L)'
;MKNVLLILTSFFLTVPVSAQEYPNNEIKFNIANTIIFASIEVGYEYLFDYNQSVDVEVLINDRINFHSEEGSQQFHTTSAKLGYNFYFGTENPGSGLYFNPFVKYRFGDFEEDPDLALIDLMPGQPIRKVKTDMNTFIIGIGSGYKWNFSNSFIIALYGSVGRNFSDEVKERFEAIEIHAGLGIGYRF
;
A
#
# COMPACT_ATOMS: atom_id res chain seq x y z
N MET A 1 24.11 -29.30 -4.04
CA MET A 1 23.03 -28.30 -3.89
C MET A 1 21.66 -28.98 -3.80
N LYS A 2 21.39 -29.74 -2.73
CA LYS A 2 20.13 -30.51 -2.59
C LYS A 2 19.46 -30.39 -1.21
N ASN A 3 20.10 -29.71 -0.26
CA ASN A 3 19.63 -29.64 1.12
C ASN A 3 19.09 -28.25 1.52
N VAL A 4 19.13 -27.27 0.61
CA VAL A 4 18.63 -25.89 0.86
C VAL A 4 17.14 -25.76 0.50
N LEU A 5 16.60 -26.67 -0.33
CA LEU A 5 15.20 -26.61 -0.78
C LEU A 5 14.20 -27.22 0.22
N LEU A 6 14.66 -27.91 1.28
CA LEU A 6 13.79 -28.61 2.21
C LEU A 6 13.39 -27.79 3.45
N ILE A 7 14.05 -26.64 3.67
CA ILE A 7 13.81 -25.81 4.86
C ILE A 7 12.70 -24.78 4.62
N LEU A 8 12.44 -24.38 3.36
CA LEU A 8 11.35 -23.45 3.05
C LEU A 8 9.94 -24.07 3.11
N THR A 9 9.81 -25.39 3.04
CA THR A 9 8.50 -26.08 3.01
C THR A 9 7.96 -26.43 4.40
N SER A 10 8.76 -26.33 5.47
CA SER A 10 8.33 -26.65 6.84
C SER A 10 7.67 -25.50 7.60
N PHE A 11 7.49 -24.33 6.97
CA PHE A 11 6.78 -23.19 7.56
C PHE A 11 5.29 -23.14 7.21
N PHE A 12 4.69 -24.26 6.77
CA PHE A 12 3.24 -24.42 6.84
C PHE A 12 2.83 -24.66 8.29
N LEU A 13 2.75 -23.55 9.02
CA LEU A 13 2.12 -23.40 10.32
C LEU A 13 0.79 -24.13 10.31
N THR A 14 0.67 -25.13 11.18
CA THR A 14 -0.61 -25.67 11.61
C THR A 14 -1.35 -24.54 12.34
N VAL A 15 -2.19 -23.79 11.62
CA VAL A 15 -3.10 -22.83 12.24
C VAL A 15 -4.20 -23.64 12.90
N PRO A 16 -4.37 -23.60 14.23
CA PRO A 16 -5.54 -24.20 14.85
C PRO A 16 -6.78 -23.46 14.33
N VAL A 17 -7.63 -24.16 13.58
CA VAL A 17 -8.93 -23.64 13.15
C VAL A 17 -9.85 -23.63 14.37
N SER A 18 -9.82 -22.54 15.13
CA SER A 18 -10.91 -22.22 16.05
C SER A 18 -12.12 -21.79 15.23
N ALA A 19 -13.29 -22.38 15.49
CA ALA A 19 -14.55 -21.91 14.93
C ALA A 19 -14.80 -20.50 15.48
N GLN A 20 -14.66 -19.50 14.62
CA GLN A 20 -14.80 -18.10 14.97
C GLN A 20 -16.24 -17.67 14.70
N GLU A 21 -16.94 -17.11 15.70
CA GLU A 21 -18.38 -16.75 15.61
C GLU A 21 -18.67 -15.51 14.74
N TYR A 22 -17.65 -14.95 14.10
CA TYR A 22 -17.76 -13.75 13.26
C TYR A 22 -17.06 -13.96 11.92
N PRO A 23 -17.49 -13.23 10.87
CA PRO A 23 -16.87 -13.37 9.56
C PRO A 23 -15.44 -12.82 9.61
N ASN A 24 -14.53 -13.51 8.94
CA ASN A 24 -13.09 -13.29 9.06
C ASN A 24 -12.45 -12.75 7.78
N ASN A 25 -13.19 -12.68 6.68
CA ASN A 25 -12.70 -12.14 5.42
C ASN A 25 -13.26 -10.74 5.22
N GLU A 26 -12.42 -9.81 4.78
CA GLU A 26 -12.84 -8.45 4.50
C GLU A 26 -12.21 -7.98 3.20
N ILE A 27 -13.04 -7.41 2.32
CA ILE A 27 -12.57 -6.65 1.15
C ILE A 27 -12.75 -5.18 1.47
N LYS A 28 -11.72 -4.38 1.21
CA LYS A 28 -11.68 -2.94 1.50
C LYS A 28 -11.20 -2.13 0.30
N PHE A 29 -11.65 -0.88 0.23
CA PHE A 29 -11.37 0.06 -0.84
C PHE A 29 -11.12 1.46 -0.30
N ASN A 30 -10.02 2.11 -0.71
CA ASN A 30 -9.75 3.51 -0.35
C ASN A 30 -10.47 4.46 -1.30
N ILE A 31 -11.64 4.95 -0.89
CA ILE A 31 -12.43 5.87 -1.72
C ILE A 31 -11.80 7.26 -1.85
N ALA A 32 -11.06 7.72 -0.83
CA ALA A 32 -10.49 9.06 -0.83
C ALA A 32 -9.46 9.22 -1.95
N ASN A 33 -8.53 8.27 -2.05
CA ASN A 33 -7.43 8.36 -3.02
C ASN A 33 -7.92 8.18 -4.45
N THR A 34 -8.98 7.42 -4.67
CA THR A 34 -9.62 7.32 -5.99
C THR A 34 -10.25 8.63 -6.41
N ILE A 35 -10.93 9.34 -5.50
CA ILE A 35 -11.56 10.62 -5.80
C ILE A 35 -10.53 11.73 -6.01
N ILE A 36 -9.51 11.79 -5.15
CA ILE A 36 -8.55 12.91 -5.12
C ILE A 36 -7.42 12.73 -6.14
N PHE A 37 -6.91 11.50 -6.29
CA PHE A 37 -5.69 11.21 -7.05
C PHE A 37 -5.90 10.22 -8.20
N ALA A 38 -7.13 9.78 -8.47
CA ALA A 38 -7.41 8.71 -9.42
C ALA A 38 -6.54 7.45 -9.17
N SER A 39 -6.21 7.20 -7.90
CA SER A 39 -5.47 6.02 -7.43
C SER A 39 -6.47 4.99 -6.90
N ILE A 40 -6.40 3.78 -7.42
CA ILE A 40 -7.30 2.69 -7.05
C ILE A 40 -6.57 1.83 -6.03
N GLU A 41 -7.08 1.76 -4.80
CA GLU A 41 -6.48 0.94 -3.74
C GLU A 41 -7.50 -0.06 -3.22
N VAL A 42 -7.20 -1.35 -3.46
CA VAL A 42 -8.05 -2.47 -3.06
C VAL A 42 -7.27 -3.34 -2.10
N GLY A 43 -7.90 -3.71 -0.98
CA GLY A 43 -7.32 -4.58 0.02
C GLY A 43 -8.18 -5.79 0.32
N TYR A 44 -7.52 -6.86 0.74
CA TYR A 44 -8.12 -8.01 1.39
C TYR A 44 -7.49 -8.17 2.77
N GLU A 45 -8.31 -8.40 3.79
CA GLU A 45 -7.88 -8.62 5.16
C GLU A 45 -8.48 -9.93 5.69
N TYR A 46 -7.65 -10.71 6.38
CA TYR A 46 -8.04 -11.95 7.04
C TYR A 46 -7.80 -11.86 8.55
N LEU A 47 -8.90 -11.88 9.32
CA LEU A 47 -8.87 -11.90 10.77
C LEU A 47 -8.69 -13.34 11.25
N PHE A 48 -7.50 -13.66 11.75
CA PHE A 48 -7.23 -14.96 12.37
C PHE A 48 -7.47 -14.93 13.89
N ASP A 49 -7.66 -13.74 14.47
CA ASP A 49 -8.05 -13.54 15.87
C ASP A 49 -9.01 -12.35 16.01
N TYR A 50 -9.55 -12.13 17.20
CA TYR A 50 -10.50 -11.05 17.49
C TYR A 50 -9.88 -9.68 17.27
N ASN A 51 -8.60 -9.55 17.58
CA ASN A 51 -7.86 -8.31 17.52
C ASN A 51 -6.64 -8.38 16.60
N GLN A 52 -6.50 -9.44 15.79
CA GLN A 52 -5.32 -9.63 14.94
C GLN A 52 -5.73 -10.06 13.53
N SER A 53 -5.12 -9.43 12.54
CA SER A 53 -5.33 -9.77 11.13
C SER A 53 -4.08 -9.59 10.29
N VAL A 54 -4.08 -10.20 9.11
CA VAL A 54 -3.12 -9.91 8.04
C VAL A 54 -3.87 -9.32 6.86
N ASP A 55 -3.24 -8.40 6.14
CA ASP A 55 -3.86 -7.78 4.98
C ASP A 55 -2.90 -7.63 3.80
N VAL A 56 -3.46 -7.75 2.60
CA VAL A 56 -2.76 -7.49 1.34
C VAL A 56 -3.50 -6.39 0.62
N GLU A 57 -2.78 -5.36 0.18
CA GLU A 57 -3.33 -4.24 -0.57
C GLU A 57 -2.60 -4.07 -1.89
N VAL A 58 -3.35 -3.79 -2.95
CA VAL A 58 -2.83 -3.41 -4.26
C VAL A 58 -3.24 -1.98 -4.55
N LEU A 59 -2.26 -1.14 -4.88
CA LEU A 59 -2.44 0.26 -5.22
C LEU A 59 -2.07 0.45 -6.69
N ILE A 60 -3.03 0.83 -7.52
CA ILE A 60 -2.85 1.10 -8.96
C ILE A 60 -2.84 2.62 -9.14
N ASN A 61 -1.89 3.11 -9.93
CA ASN A 61 -1.58 4.54 -10.03
C ASN A 61 -1.11 5.11 -8.68
N ASP A 62 -0.20 4.37 -8.04
CA ASP A 62 0.29 4.68 -6.69
C ASP A 62 1.28 5.84 -6.69
N ARG A 63 0.82 7.00 -6.22
CA ARG A 63 1.61 8.23 -6.18
C ARG A 63 2.38 8.35 -4.88
N ILE A 64 3.69 8.51 -4.97
CA ILE A 64 4.53 8.78 -3.79
C ILE A 64 4.13 10.11 -3.16
N ASN A 65 3.89 10.12 -1.84
CA ASN A 65 3.60 11.33 -1.04
C ASN A 65 2.49 12.23 -1.61
N PHE A 66 1.48 11.65 -2.26
CA PHE A 66 0.38 12.40 -2.87
C PHE A 66 0.84 13.44 -3.91
N HIS A 67 1.98 13.19 -4.57
CA HIS A 67 2.47 14.09 -5.61
C HIS A 67 1.43 14.25 -6.71
N SER A 68 1.20 15.50 -7.14
CA SER A 68 0.29 15.80 -8.24
C SER A 68 0.94 15.38 -9.57
N GLU A 69 0.09 15.04 -10.53
CA GLU A 69 0.50 14.90 -11.93
C GLU A 69 0.20 16.24 -12.61
N GLU A 70 1.17 17.15 -12.56
CA GLU A 70 1.05 18.46 -13.20
C GLU A 70 1.86 18.51 -14.50
N GLY A 71 1.30 19.11 -15.54
CA GLY A 71 1.95 19.23 -16.84
C GLY A 71 2.21 17.86 -17.48
N SER A 72 3.48 17.51 -17.65
CA SER A 72 3.93 16.27 -18.31
C SER A 72 4.25 15.12 -17.35
N GLN A 73 4.13 15.36 -16.04
CA GLN A 73 4.40 14.37 -15.00
C GLN A 73 3.36 13.27 -14.98
N GLN A 74 3.80 12.02 -15.09
CA GLN A 74 2.93 10.84 -15.13
C GLN A 74 3.51 9.70 -14.30
N PHE A 75 2.69 9.19 -13.38
CA PHE A 75 2.97 7.99 -12.59
C PHE A 75 2.32 6.78 -13.25
N HIS A 76 3.16 5.83 -13.66
CA HIS A 76 2.74 4.52 -14.13
C HIS A 76 3.20 3.47 -13.13
N THR A 77 2.75 3.63 -11.90
CA THR A 77 3.22 2.86 -10.74
C THR A 77 2.12 1.99 -10.18
N THR A 78 2.50 0.80 -9.75
CA THR A 78 1.64 -0.11 -8.99
C THR A 78 2.41 -0.62 -7.79
N SER A 79 1.71 -0.82 -6.68
CA SER A 79 2.30 -1.36 -5.47
C SER A 79 1.50 -2.52 -4.91
N ALA A 80 2.22 -3.46 -4.30
CA ALA A 80 1.66 -4.48 -3.44
C ALA A 80 2.17 -4.27 -2.01
N LYS A 81 1.26 -4.25 -1.04
CA LYS A 81 1.55 -4.09 0.39
C LYS A 81 1.07 -5.33 1.13
N LEU A 82 1.88 -5.81 2.08
CA LEU A 82 1.51 -6.84 3.05
C LEU A 82 1.64 -6.23 4.45
N GLY A 83 0.55 -6.26 5.19
CA GLY A 83 0.44 -5.69 6.53
C GLY A 83 -0.02 -6.72 7.56
N TYR A 84 0.31 -6.42 8.81
CA TYR A 84 -0.24 -7.08 9.99
C TYR A 84 -1.05 -6.04 10.76
N ASN A 85 -2.25 -6.33 11.27
CA ASN A 85 -3.00 -5.39 12.08
C ASN A 85 -3.17 -5.93 13.49
N PHE A 86 -2.87 -5.07 14.47
CA PHE A 86 -3.21 -5.28 15.87
C PHE A 86 -4.24 -4.24 16.31
N TYR A 87 -5.45 -4.69 16.63
CA TYR A 87 -6.58 -3.87 17.03
C TYR A 87 -6.66 -3.73 18.56
N PHE A 88 -7.02 -2.55 19.02
CA PHE A 88 -7.22 -2.26 20.44
C PHE A 88 -8.70 -2.21 20.84
N GLY A 89 -9.63 -2.25 19.87
CA GLY A 89 -11.05 -2.31 20.14
C GLY A 89 -11.47 -3.69 20.68
N THR A 90 -12.38 -3.67 21.65
CA THR A 90 -12.89 -4.89 22.32
C THR A 90 -14.36 -5.16 22.03
N GLU A 91 -15.06 -4.23 21.38
CA GLU A 91 -16.51 -4.31 21.18
C GLU A 91 -16.88 -5.15 19.95
N ASN A 92 -16.13 -4.97 18.85
CA ASN A 92 -16.31 -5.73 17.62
C ASN A 92 -14.96 -6.28 17.13
N PRO A 93 -14.94 -7.46 16.48
CA PRO A 93 -13.72 -8.04 15.93
C PRO A 93 -13.08 -7.09 14.92
N GLY A 94 -11.75 -7.00 14.95
CA GLY A 94 -10.94 -6.15 14.09
C GLY A 94 -11.45 -4.72 13.98
N SER A 95 -11.71 -4.06 15.12
CA SER A 95 -12.25 -2.70 15.18
C SER A 95 -11.49 -1.83 16.17
N GLY A 96 -11.80 -0.53 16.16
CA GLY A 96 -11.17 0.46 17.02
C GLY A 96 -9.84 0.96 16.47
N LEU A 97 -9.05 1.58 17.35
CA LEU A 97 -7.68 1.98 17.05
C LEU A 97 -6.85 0.74 16.69
N TYR A 98 -5.94 0.86 15.73
CA TYR A 98 -5.03 -0.23 15.39
C TYR A 98 -3.63 0.25 15.01
N PHE A 99 -2.69 -0.68 15.08
CA PHE A 99 -1.31 -0.53 14.62
C PHE A 99 -1.04 -1.51 13.47
N ASN A 100 -0.34 -1.06 12.42
CA ASN A 100 -0.08 -1.82 11.21
C ASN A 100 1.38 -1.75 10.76
N PRO A 101 2.29 -2.62 11.23
CA PRO A 101 3.58 -2.76 10.58
C PRO A 101 3.37 -3.43 9.21
N PHE A 102 4.08 -2.95 8.20
CA PHE A 102 3.93 -3.46 6.84
C PHE A 102 5.22 -3.43 6.04
N VAL A 103 5.22 -4.22 4.97
CA VAL A 103 6.15 -4.11 3.86
C VAL A 103 5.36 -3.80 2.59
N LYS A 104 5.96 -3.04 1.69
CA LYS A 104 5.37 -2.65 0.41
C LYS A 104 6.44 -2.73 -0.67
N TYR A 105 6.06 -3.17 -1.85
CA TYR A 105 6.90 -3.13 -3.04
C TYR A 105 6.17 -2.33 -4.11
N ARG A 106 6.80 -1.24 -4.56
CA ARG A 106 6.35 -0.45 -5.70
C ARG A 106 7.13 -0.86 -6.93
N PHE A 107 6.47 -0.87 -8.07
CA PHE A 107 7.07 -1.07 -9.38
C PHE A 107 6.42 -0.20 -10.44
N GLY A 108 7.13 0.00 -11.55
CA GLY A 108 6.73 0.88 -12.64
C GLY A 108 7.61 2.12 -12.71
N ASP A 109 7.10 3.18 -13.34
CA ASP A 109 7.93 4.31 -13.71
C ASP A 109 7.24 5.66 -13.47
N PHE A 110 8.06 6.67 -13.26
CA PHE A 110 7.67 8.06 -13.31
C PHE A 110 8.27 8.72 -14.55
N GLU A 111 7.45 9.43 -15.32
CA GLU A 111 7.89 10.10 -16.54
C GLU A 111 7.58 11.60 -16.49
N GLU A 112 8.50 12.42 -17.01
CA GLU A 112 8.29 13.86 -17.18
C GLU A 112 9.05 14.40 -18.39
N ASP A 113 8.66 15.57 -18.90
CA ASP A 113 9.44 16.24 -19.95
C ASP A 113 10.79 16.74 -19.39
N PRO A 114 11.85 16.73 -20.21
CA PRO A 114 13.14 17.29 -19.80
C PRO A 114 13.04 18.80 -19.56
N ASP A 115 13.93 19.31 -18.71
CA ASP A 115 14.01 20.74 -18.39
C ASP A 115 14.11 21.60 -19.66
N LEU A 116 13.46 22.77 -19.66
CA LEU A 116 13.48 23.75 -20.75
C LEU A 116 14.92 24.13 -21.14
N ALA A 117 15.82 24.22 -20.17
CA ALA A 117 17.24 24.48 -20.42
C ALA A 117 17.92 23.39 -21.25
N LEU A 118 17.49 22.12 -21.12
CA LEU A 118 17.98 21.01 -21.95
C LEU A 118 17.34 21.03 -23.35
N ILE A 119 16.07 21.42 -23.44
CA ILE A 119 15.35 21.55 -24.72
C ILE A 119 16.00 22.62 -25.60
N ASP A 120 16.37 23.77 -25.02
CA ASP A 120 17.03 24.88 -25.73
C ASP A 120 18.42 24.50 -26.26
N LEU A 121 19.10 23.54 -25.62
CA LEU A 121 20.41 23.02 -26.04
C LEU A 121 20.29 21.97 -27.16
N MET A 122 19.09 21.50 -27.51
CA MET A 122 18.85 20.46 -28.51
C MET A 122 17.81 20.87 -29.57
N PRO A 123 18.03 21.98 -30.32
CA PRO A 123 17.06 22.47 -31.29
C PRO A 123 16.82 21.45 -32.40
N GLY A 124 15.55 21.11 -32.65
CA GLY A 124 15.12 20.20 -33.70
C GLY A 124 15.21 18.71 -33.38
N GLN A 125 15.58 18.33 -32.15
CA GLN A 125 15.48 16.95 -31.68
C GLN A 125 14.08 16.66 -31.09
N PRO A 126 13.55 15.44 -31.24
CA PRO A 126 12.31 15.07 -30.56
C PRO A 126 12.52 15.08 -29.04
N ILE A 127 11.61 15.74 -28.30
CA ILE A 127 11.62 15.77 -26.84
C ILE A 127 11.40 14.34 -26.34
N ARG A 128 12.41 13.77 -25.68
CA ARG A 128 12.31 12.46 -25.01
C ARG A 128 12.04 12.70 -23.54
N LYS A 129 11.00 12.06 -23.01
CA LYS A 129 10.70 12.10 -21.59
C LYS A 129 11.85 11.53 -20.76
N VAL A 130 12.10 12.15 -19.62
CA VAL A 130 12.95 11.62 -18.56
C VAL A 130 12.13 10.57 -17.81
N LYS A 131 12.74 9.40 -17.56
CA LYS A 131 12.11 8.27 -16.89
C LYS A 131 12.89 7.94 -15.62
N THR A 132 12.18 7.82 -14.51
CA THR A 132 12.71 7.37 -13.21
C THR A 132 12.11 6.01 -12.91
N ASP A 133 12.94 4.99 -12.65
CA ASP A 133 12.49 3.68 -12.19
C ASP A 133 11.96 3.81 -10.75
N MET A 134 10.69 3.49 -10.57
CA MET A 134 9.99 3.57 -9.29
C MET A 134 10.00 2.25 -8.53
N ASN A 135 10.76 1.25 -9.01
CA ASN A 135 10.99 -0.01 -8.31
C ASN A 135 11.63 0.25 -6.95
N THR A 136 10.89 0.00 -5.87
CA THR A 136 11.41 0.16 -4.52
C THR A 136 10.73 -0.77 -3.53
N PHE A 137 11.54 -1.33 -2.64
CA PHE A 137 11.06 -1.95 -1.41
C PHE A 137 10.87 -0.88 -0.34
N ILE A 138 9.82 -1.04 0.47
CA ILE A 138 9.39 -0.08 1.49
C ILE A 138 9.04 -0.85 2.76
N ILE A 139 9.53 -0.37 3.90
CA ILE A 139 9.13 -0.85 5.22
C ILE A 139 8.47 0.31 5.95
N GLY A 140 7.34 0.07 6.60
CA GLY A 140 6.64 1.13 7.29
C GLY A 140 5.75 0.68 8.44
N ILE A 141 5.16 1.69 9.07
CA ILE A 141 4.16 1.54 10.11
C ILE A 141 2.95 2.41 9.79
N GLY A 142 1.77 1.86 10.00
CA GLY A 142 0.49 2.53 9.87
C GLY A 142 -0.29 2.51 11.16
N SER A 143 -1.25 3.40 11.26
CA SER A 143 -2.26 3.38 12.31
C SER A 143 -3.55 3.98 11.77
N GLY A 144 -4.67 3.57 12.34
CA GLY A 144 -5.96 4.14 12.03
C GLY A 144 -7.00 3.76 13.05
N TYR A 145 -8.23 4.21 12.78
CA TYR A 145 -9.41 3.79 13.51
C TYR A 145 -10.38 3.11 12.54
N LYS A 146 -10.81 1.89 12.88
CA LYS A 146 -11.71 1.07 12.07
C LYS A 146 -13.05 0.90 12.78
N TRP A 147 -14.11 1.43 12.19
CA TRP A 147 -15.48 1.17 12.62
C TRP A 147 -15.99 -0.08 11.94
N ASN A 148 -16.51 -1.01 12.75
CA ASN A 148 -17.15 -2.23 12.27
C ASN A 148 -18.64 -2.19 12.64
N PHE A 149 -19.49 -2.05 11.63
CA PHE A 149 -20.94 -1.99 11.77
C PHE A 149 -21.54 -3.37 11.49
N SER A 150 -22.16 -3.95 12.52
CA SER A 150 -22.87 -5.23 12.44
C SER A 150 -22.01 -6.40 11.94
N ASN A 151 -20.69 -6.38 12.19
CA ASN A 151 -19.75 -7.40 11.72
C ASN A 151 -19.70 -7.56 10.19
N SER A 152 -20.14 -6.57 9.43
CA SER A 152 -20.16 -6.63 7.96
C SER A 152 -19.65 -5.36 7.33
N PHE A 153 -20.27 -4.21 7.57
CA PHE A 153 -19.87 -2.97 6.90
C PHE A 153 -18.78 -2.25 7.69
N ILE A 154 -17.71 -1.86 7.00
CA ILE A 154 -16.52 -1.29 7.62
C ILE A 154 -16.27 0.11 7.07
N ILE A 155 -15.90 1.03 7.95
CA ILE A 155 -15.27 2.31 7.58
C ILE A 155 -13.95 2.40 8.33
N ALA A 156 -12.89 2.86 7.70
CA ALA A 156 -11.60 3.08 8.35
C ALA A 156 -10.97 4.41 7.92
N LEU A 157 -10.49 5.18 8.89
CA LEU A 157 -9.61 6.31 8.63
C LEU A 157 -8.20 5.94 9.09
N TYR A 158 -7.21 6.10 8.22
CA TYR A 158 -5.86 5.65 8.52
C TYR A 158 -4.78 6.49 7.86
N GLY A 159 -3.59 6.39 8.42
CA GLY A 159 -2.36 6.99 7.91
C GLY A 159 -1.17 6.07 8.16
N SER A 160 -0.12 6.27 7.38
CA SER A 160 1.11 5.51 7.51
C SER A 160 2.34 6.29 7.10
N VAL A 161 3.48 5.87 7.62
CA VAL A 161 4.80 6.33 7.25
C VAL A 161 5.67 5.14 6.89
N GLY A 162 6.37 5.22 5.77
CA GLY A 162 7.28 4.21 5.26
C GLY A 162 8.63 4.79 4.88
N ARG A 163 9.63 3.93 4.76
CA ARG A 163 10.95 4.29 4.24
C ARG A 163 11.24 3.54 2.95
N ASN A 164 11.60 4.29 1.92
CA ASN A 164 12.00 3.82 0.60
C ASN A 164 13.49 3.46 0.59
N PHE A 165 13.84 2.34 -0.03
CA PHE A 165 15.23 1.86 -0.07
C PHE A 165 15.90 1.97 -1.45
N SER A 166 15.21 2.48 -2.48
CA SER A 166 15.79 2.74 -3.81
C SER A 166 16.54 4.09 -3.84
N ASP A 167 17.81 4.07 -4.26
CA ASP A 167 18.61 5.29 -4.44
C ASP A 167 18.03 6.18 -5.53
N GLU A 168 17.61 5.61 -6.66
CA GLU A 168 16.99 6.33 -7.77
C GLU A 168 15.71 7.06 -7.35
N VAL A 169 14.84 6.41 -6.58
CA VAL A 169 13.63 7.05 -6.04
C VAL A 169 14.00 8.17 -5.06
N LYS A 170 15.03 7.98 -4.22
CA LYS A 170 15.48 8.99 -3.22
C LYS A 170 16.18 10.19 -3.84
N GLU A 171 16.75 10.05 -5.03
CA GLU A 171 17.35 11.17 -5.75
C GLU A 171 16.25 12.06 -6.34
N ARG A 172 15.15 11.47 -6.83
CA ARG A 172 14.04 12.21 -7.43
C ARG A 172 12.98 12.68 -6.43
N PHE A 173 12.75 11.90 -5.37
CA PHE A 173 11.71 12.08 -4.36
C PHE A 173 12.28 11.88 -2.95
N GLU A 174 11.44 11.97 -1.93
CA GLU A 174 11.87 11.77 -0.55
C GLU A 174 12.04 10.27 -0.19
N ALA A 175 13.00 10.00 0.70
CA ALA A 175 13.19 8.67 1.27
C ALA A 175 12.06 8.22 2.19
N ILE A 176 11.28 9.18 2.71
CA ILE A 176 10.13 8.92 3.57
C ILE A 176 8.86 9.00 2.73
N GLU A 177 8.02 7.98 2.88
CA GLU A 177 6.71 7.91 2.26
C GLU A 177 5.61 8.16 3.31
N ILE A 178 4.68 9.05 3.03
CA ILE A 178 3.47 9.29 3.81
C ILE A 178 2.28 8.85 2.96
N HIS A 179 1.38 8.08 3.57
CA HIS A 179 0.13 7.65 2.96
C HIS A 179 -1.00 7.79 3.96
N ALA A 180 -2.20 8.06 3.45
CA ALA A 180 -3.42 8.22 4.22
C ALA A 180 -4.61 7.79 3.36
N GLY A 181 -5.71 7.42 4.02
CA GLY A 181 -6.87 6.90 3.32
C GLY A 181 -8.15 6.89 4.15
N LEU A 182 -9.27 6.91 3.43
CA LEU A 182 -10.59 6.60 3.94
C LEU A 182 -11.06 5.31 3.26
N GLY A 183 -10.99 4.22 4.02
CA GLY A 183 -11.41 2.89 3.59
C GLY A 183 -12.90 2.66 3.83
N ILE A 184 -13.57 2.07 2.85
CA ILE A 184 -14.85 1.37 3.06
C ILE A 184 -14.65 -0.11 2.77
N GLY A 185 -15.37 -0.98 3.48
CA GLY A 185 -15.21 -2.41 3.30
C GLY A 185 -16.45 -3.22 3.62
N TYR A 186 -16.41 -4.48 3.19
CA TYR A 186 -17.43 -5.46 3.49
C TYR A 186 -16.77 -6.75 3.99
N ARG A 187 -17.30 -7.27 5.10
CA ARG A 187 -16.83 -8.45 5.80
C ARG A 187 -17.82 -9.60 5.68
N PHE A 188 -17.30 -10.79 5.40
CA PHE A 188 -18.05 -12.01 5.06
C PHE A 188 -17.36 -13.31 5.51
#